data_AF-A0A161M4V8-F1
#
_entry.id   AF-A0A161M4V8-F1
#
_cell.length_a   1.000
_cell.length_b   1.000
_cell.length_c   1.000
_cell.angle_alpha   90.00
_cell.angle_beta   90.00
_cell.angle_gamma   90.00
#
_symmetry.space_group_name_H-M   'P 1'
#
loop_
_entity.id
_entity.type
_entity.pdbx_description
1 polymer ?
#
loop_
_entity_poly.entity_id
_entity_poly.type
_entity_poly.pdbx_seq_one_letter_code
_entity_poly.pdbx_strand_id
1 'polypeptide(L)'
;MLSYWRNNRERIEKQLVCWLRKDDLPKELKARDSIGVILPQVVVCGTLTRRAVEPTWMTVSNAIVERIGSELRGIVHAPPGYVLVGADVDSQELWIAALLSDSTLGMHGATPFGWMTLNGRKSEGTDTHTVTAKAVGVSRSNAKVLNYARIYGAGQKFAERLLKQ
;
A
#
# COMPACT_ATOMS: atom_id res chain seq x y z
N MET A 1 -12.86 17.27 -4.20
CA MET A 1 -13.07 16.18 -5.18
C MET A 1 -12.01 16.22 -6.29
N LEU A 2 -11.80 17.37 -6.98
CA LEU A 2 -10.76 17.52 -8.02
C LEU A 2 -9.30 17.63 -7.51
N SER A 3 -9.09 17.85 -6.21
CA SER A 3 -7.74 18.05 -5.64
C SER A 3 -6.82 16.85 -5.85
N TYR A 4 -7.34 15.63 -5.68
CA TYR A 4 -6.57 14.42 -5.96
C TYR A 4 -6.15 14.33 -7.43
N TRP A 5 -7.09 14.55 -8.35
CA TRP A 5 -6.79 14.55 -9.79
C TRP A 5 -5.79 15.64 -10.17
N ARG A 6 -5.96 16.87 -9.68
CA ARG A 6 -5.03 17.98 -9.94
C ARG A 6 -3.59 17.65 -9.53
N ASN A 7 -3.42 16.99 -8.38
CA ASN A 7 -2.10 16.60 -7.89
C ASN A 7 -1.47 15.44 -8.68
N ASN A 8 -2.28 14.52 -9.19
CA ASN A 8 -1.80 13.33 -9.89
C ASN A 8 -1.64 13.54 -11.40
N ARG A 9 -2.47 14.40 -12.01
CA ARG A 9 -2.49 14.64 -13.46
C ARG A 9 -1.10 14.96 -14.01
N GLU A 10 -0.43 15.94 -13.42
CA GLU A 10 0.90 16.35 -13.88
C GLU A 10 1.93 15.22 -13.77
N ARG A 11 1.82 14.38 -12.73
CA ARG A 11 2.70 13.22 -12.54
C ARG A 11 2.42 12.14 -13.59
N ILE A 12 1.16 11.92 -13.94
CA ILE A 12 0.73 10.97 -14.96
C ILE A 12 1.18 11.42 -16.35
N GLU A 13 0.99 12.69 -16.69
CA GLU A 13 1.38 13.25 -18.00
C GLU A 13 2.91 13.25 -18.20
N LYS A 14 3.70 13.33 -17.12
CA LYS A 14 5.17 13.31 -17.14
C LYS A 14 5.78 11.92 -17.09
N GLN A 15 4.98 10.85 -17.16
CA GLN A 15 5.52 9.50 -17.15
C GLN A 15 6.43 9.25 -18.35
N LEU A 16 7.55 8.57 -18.10
CA LEU A 16 8.44 8.11 -19.17
C LEU A 16 7.78 6.91 -19.85
N VAL A 17 7.24 7.15 -21.05
CA VAL A 17 6.60 6.12 -21.88
C VAL A 17 7.49 5.80 -23.07
N CYS A 18 7.77 4.51 -23.27
CA CYS A 18 8.53 4.01 -24.41
C CYS A 18 7.63 3.11 -25.26
N TRP A 19 7.45 3.47 -26.53
CA TRP A 19 6.75 2.64 -27.50
C TRP A 19 7.73 1.69 -28.17
N LEU A 20 7.42 0.39 -28.15
CA LEU A 20 8.25 -0.67 -28.71
C LEU A 20 8.03 -0.78 -30.21
N ARG A 21 9.11 -0.88 -30.98
CA ARG A 21 9.02 -1.13 -32.43
C ARG A 21 8.61 -2.58 -32.64
N LYS A 22 7.85 -2.85 -33.72
CA LYS A 22 7.42 -4.21 -34.06
C LYS A 22 8.60 -5.17 -34.27
N ASP A 23 9.74 -4.66 -34.70
CA ASP A 23 10.93 -5.48 -34.93
C ASP A 23 11.56 -5.98 -33.63
N ASP A 24 11.48 -5.17 -32.57
CA ASP A 24 12.04 -5.45 -31.23
C ASP A 24 11.13 -6.38 -30.40
N LEU A 25 9.89 -6.61 -30.84
CA LEU A 25 8.94 -7.47 -30.13
C LEU A 25 9.19 -8.97 -30.39
N PRO A 26 8.98 -9.85 -29.40
CA PRO A 26 8.84 -11.29 -29.61
C PRO A 26 7.74 -11.61 -30.64
N LYS A 27 7.86 -12.71 -31.39
CA LYS A 27 6.94 -13.06 -32.49
C LYS A 27 5.48 -13.12 -32.01
N GLU A 28 5.27 -13.57 -30.79
CA GLU A 28 3.99 -13.72 -30.11
C GLU A 28 3.29 -12.36 -29.90
N LEU A 29 4.06 -11.28 -29.82
CA LEU A 29 3.59 -9.91 -29.60
C LEU A 29 3.54 -9.06 -30.88
N LYS A 30 4.09 -9.53 -32.01
CA LYS A 30 4.14 -8.78 -33.29
C LYS A 30 2.79 -8.60 -33.99
N ALA A 31 1.81 -9.46 -33.69
CA ALA A 31 0.52 -9.51 -34.37
C ALA A 31 -0.49 -8.42 -33.94
N ARG A 32 -0.11 -7.53 -33.01
CA ARG A 32 -1.00 -6.52 -32.42
C ARG A 32 -0.50 -5.09 -32.64
N ASP A 33 -1.34 -4.14 -32.27
CA ASP A 33 -1.06 -2.70 -32.25
C ASP A 33 0.16 -2.36 -31.39
N SER A 34 0.61 -1.11 -31.48
CA SER A 34 1.75 -0.57 -30.72
C SER A 34 1.71 -0.94 -29.24
N ILE A 35 2.78 -1.59 -28.75
CA ILE A 35 2.96 -1.89 -27.32
C ILE A 35 3.78 -0.76 -26.70
N GLY A 36 3.24 -0.16 -25.63
CA GLY A 36 3.91 0.84 -24.83
C GLY A 36 4.31 0.28 -23.47
N VAL A 37 5.44 0.73 -22.95
CA VAL A 37 5.90 0.44 -21.59
C VAL A 37 6.09 1.75 -20.84
N ILE A 38 5.65 1.77 -19.59
CA ILE A 38 5.93 2.86 -18.66
C ILE A 38 7.18 2.47 -17.88
N LEU A 39 8.15 3.38 -17.80
CA LEU A 39 9.40 3.20 -17.05
C LEU A 39 9.39 4.13 -15.82
N PRO A 40 8.91 3.67 -14.66
CA PRO A 40 8.92 4.48 -13.44
C PRO A 40 10.34 4.81 -13.01
N GLN A 41 10.60 6.08 -12.72
CA GLN A 41 11.90 6.55 -12.26
C GLN A 41 12.04 6.38 -10.74
N VAL A 42 12.24 5.13 -10.31
CA VAL A 42 12.33 4.76 -8.89
C VAL A 42 13.70 5.11 -8.31
N VAL A 43 13.71 5.91 -7.23
CA VAL A 43 14.89 6.12 -6.39
C VAL A 43 14.89 5.06 -5.29
N VAL A 44 15.79 4.07 -5.38
CA VAL A 44 15.78 2.86 -4.53
C VAL A 44 15.87 3.16 -3.03
N CYS A 45 16.71 4.10 -2.63
CA CYS A 45 16.88 4.53 -1.23
C CYS A 45 16.55 6.02 -1.08
N GLY A 46 15.35 6.41 -1.52
CA GLY A 46 14.96 7.83 -1.61
C GLY A 46 14.59 8.48 -0.27
N THR A 47 14.35 7.71 0.79
CA THR A 47 14.04 8.22 2.14
C THR A 47 15.15 7.92 3.15
N LEU A 48 15.11 8.58 4.32
CA LEU A 48 15.99 8.26 5.45
C LEU A 48 15.86 6.80 5.93
N THR A 49 14.67 6.21 5.80
CA THR A 49 14.41 4.79 6.10
C THR A 49 14.82 3.84 4.97
N ARG A 50 15.47 4.36 3.93
CA ARG A 50 15.86 3.65 2.70
C ARG A 50 14.70 3.05 1.91
N ARG A 51 13.48 3.55 2.12
CA ARG A 51 12.35 3.17 1.27
C ARG A 51 12.55 3.77 -0.12
N ALA A 52 12.12 3.02 -1.12
CA ALA A 52 12.10 3.50 -2.49
C ALA A 52 11.07 4.64 -2.63
N VAL A 53 11.38 5.58 -3.52
CA VAL A 53 10.54 6.74 -3.80
C VAL A 53 10.30 6.83 -5.29
N GLU A 54 9.03 6.87 -5.67
CA GLU A 54 8.56 7.30 -6.98
C GLU A 54 7.20 7.99 -6.77
N PRO A 55 6.97 9.19 -7.32
CA PRO A 55 5.84 10.04 -6.91
C PRO A 55 4.48 9.63 -7.47
N THR A 56 4.38 8.61 -8.31
CA THR A 56 3.17 8.28 -9.08
C THR A 56 2.68 6.88 -8.74
N TRP A 57 3.33 5.85 -9.28
CA TRP A 57 3.02 4.44 -9.16
C TRP A 57 3.21 3.89 -7.74
N MET A 58 4.22 4.36 -7.00
CA MET A 58 4.40 3.95 -5.60
C MET A 58 3.43 4.63 -4.63
N THR A 59 2.67 5.62 -5.09
CA THR A 59 1.67 6.34 -4.30
C THR A 59 0.23 6.10 -4.76
N VAL A 60 0.06 5.23 -5.77
CA VAL A 60 -1.25 4.99 -6.37
C VAL A 60 -2.20 4.41 -5.32
N SER A 61 -3.40 4.98 -5.25
CA SER A 61 -4.44 4.48 -4.36
C SER A 61 -5.30 3.41 -5.06
N ASN A 62 -6.06 2.67 -4.27
CA ASN A 62 -7.14 1.84 -4.83
C ASN A 62 -8.22 2.74 -5.45
N ALA A 63 -8.94 2.21 -6.43
CA ALA A 63 -10.03 2.91 -7.07
C ALA A 63 -11.13 3.27 -6.05
N ILE A 64 -11.54 4.54 -6.06
CA ILE A 64 -12.61 5.10 -5.24
C ILE A 64 -13.56 5.79 -6.21
N VAL A 65 -14.82 5.36 -6.23
CA VAL A 65 -15.85 5.78 -7.21
C VAL A 65 -15.93 7.31 -7.38
N GLU A 66 -15.84 8.04 -6.26
CA GLU A 66 -16.00 9.50 -6.24
C GLU A 66 -14.68 10.29 -6.51
N ARG A 67 -13.59 9.61 -6.88
CA ARG A 67 -12.25 10.21 -6.99
C ARG A 67 -11.60 9.89 -8.34
N ILE A 68 -11.70 10.84 -9.27
CA ILE A 68 -11.03 10.79 -10.58
C ILE A 68 -9.52 10.58 -10.42
N GLY A 69 -8.95 9.67 -11.21
CA GLY A 69 -7.55 9.28 -11.20
C GLY A 69 -7.17 8.23 -10.15
N SER A 70 -8.11 7.79 -9.30
CA SER A 70 -7.86 6.69 -8.36
C SER A 70 -7.83 5.32 -9.07
N GLU A 71 -8.39 5.26 -10.26
CA GLU A 71 -8.42 4.12 -11.18
C GLU A 71 -7.11 3.92 -11.96
N LEU A 72 -6.08 4.74 -11.74
CA LEU A 72 -4.82 4.74 -12.50
C LEU A 72 -4.14 3.35 -12.56
N ARG A 73 -4.26 2.52 -11.53
CA ARG A 73 -3.69 1.16 -11.58
C ARG A 73 -4.38 0.30 -12.64
N GLY A 74 -5.66 0.53 -12.90
CA GLY A 74 -6.48 -0.24 -13.83
C GLY A 74 -6.15 -0.02 -15.31
N ILE A 75 -5.39 1.05 -15.65
CA ILE A 75 -4.97 1.33 -17.03
C ILE A 75 -3.66 0.61 -17.42
N VAL A 76 -2.96 0.01 -16.45
CA VAL A 76 -1.75 -0.76 -16.71
C VAL A 76 -2.14 -2.20 -16.95
N HIS A 77 -1.91 -2.67 -18.16
CA HIS A 77 -2.25 -4.02 -18.58
C HIS A 77 -1.00 -4.84 -18.86
N ALA A 78 -1.07 -6.15 -18.61
CA ALA A 78 -0.08 -7.08 -19.10
C ALA A 78 -0.07 -7.08 -20.64
N PRO A 79 1.08 -7.33 -21.29
CA PRO A 79 1.10 -7.56 -22.73
C PRO A 79 0.26 -8.80 -23.11
N PRO A 80 -0.26 -8.89 -24.34
CA PRO A 80 -1.05 -10.03 -24.80
C PRO A 80 -0.36 -11.38 -24.54
N GLY A 81 -1.09 -12.36 -23.98
CA GLY A 81 -0.52 -13.67 -23.63
C GLY A 81 0.21 -13.71 -22.29
N TYR A 82 0.34 -12.58 -21.59
CA TYR A 82 0.93 -12.49 -20.26
C TYR A 82 -0.10 -12.04 -19.23
N VAL A 83 0.24 -12.24 -17.95
CA VAL A 83 -0.55 -11.79 -16.80
C VAL A 83 0.37 -11.14 -15.77
N LEU A 84 -0.12 -10.13 -15.04
CA LEU A 84 0.59 -9.56 -13.90
C LEU A 84 0.22 -10.35 -12.64
N VAL A 85 1.21 -11.00 -12.03
CA VAL A 85 1.06 -11.72 -10.76
C VAL A 85 1.68 -10.88 -9.65
N GLY A 86 0.94 -10.64 -8.57
CA GLY A 86 1.41 -9.90 -7.41
C GLY A 86 0.75 -10.38 -6.13
N ALA A 87 1.45 -10.18 -5.02
CA ALA A 87 0.95 -10.44 -3.68
C ALA A 87 1.23 -9.23 -2.80
N ASP A 88 0.34 -8.96 -1.84
CA ASP A 88 0.53 -7.96 -0.81
C ASP A 88 0.59 -8.67 0.54
N VAL A 89 1.59 -8.34 1.34
CA VAL A 89 1.76 -8.94 2.67
C VAL A 89 0.96 -8.10 3.66
N ASP A 90 -0.13 -8.66 4.17
CA ASP A 90 -0.97 -7.94 5.13
C ASP A 90 -0.16 -7.56 6.37
N SER A 91 -0.25 -6.29 6.73
CA SER A 91 0.27 -5.78 8.00
C SER A 91 1.75 -6.11 8.27
N GLN A 92 2.58 -6.17 7.22
CA GLN A 92 4.00 -6.57 7.31
C GLN A 92 4.78 -5.87 8.44
N GLU A 93 4.49 -4.58 8.66
CA GLU A 93 5.20 -3.77 9.67
C GLU A 93 4.72 -4.08 11.09
N LEU A 94 3.43 -4.41 11.26
CA LEU A 94 2.91 -4.89 12.54
C LEU A 94 3.46 -6.28 12.85
N TRP A 95 3.65 -7.13 11.84
CA TRP A 95 4.24 -8.46 12.04
C TRP A 95 5.67 -8.37 12.56
N ILE A 96 6.51 -7.50 11.98
CA ILE A 96 7.87 -7.27 12.50
C ILE A 96 7.80 -6.75 13.95
N ALA A 97 6.93 -5.78 14.24
CA ALA A 97 6.78 -5.27 15.60
C ALA A 97 6.29 -6.35 16.59
N ALA A 98 5.40 -7.23 16.15
CA ALA A 98 4.91 -8.36 16.93
C ALA A 98 6.02 -9.36 17.25
N LEU A 99 6.86 -9.70 16.25
CA LEU A 99 8.03 -10.57 16.46
C LEU A 99 9.01 -9.99 17.48
N LEU A 100 9.26 -8.67 17.42
CA LEU A 100 10.10 -7.99 18.40
C LEU A 100 9.49 -8.07 19.81
N SER A 101 8.17 -7.89 19.93
CA SER A 101 7.46 -8.03 21.21
C SER A 101 7.54 -9.46 21.76
N ASP A 102 7.25 -10.45 20.92
CA ASP A 102 7.25 -11.87 21.25
C ASP A 102 8.64 -12.41 21.62
N SER A 103 9.70 -11.81 21.09
CA SER A 103 11.09 -12.18 21.40
C SER A 103 11.40 -12.09 22.90
N THR A 104 10.68 -11.25 23.64
CA THR A 104 10.82 -11.11 25.10
C THR A 104 10.35 -12.35 25.86
N LEU A 105 9.49 -13.17 25.25
CA LEU A 105 8.94 -14.41 25.80
C LEU A 105 9.47 -15.66 25.09
N GLY A 106 10.28 -15.50 24.02
CA GLY A 106 10.90 -16.59 23.28
C GLY A 106 9.95 -17.46 22.45
N MET A 107 8.71 -17.00 22.20
CA MET A 107 7.70 -17.77 21.46
C MET A 107 6.81 -16.84 20.63
N HIS A 108 6.59 -17.19 19.36
CA HIS A 108 5.68 -16.46 18.49
C HIS A 108 4.24 -16.51 18.99
N GLY A 109 3.54 -15.38 18.94
CA GLY A 109 2.18 -15.24 19.44
C GLY A 109 2.05 -15.25 20.96
N ALA A 110 3.16 -15.20 21.71
CA ALA A 110 3.12 -15.25 23.17
C ALA A 110 2.61 -13.94 23.81
N THR A 111 2.75 -12.80 23.12
CA THR A 111 2.17 -11.54 23.57
C THR A 111 0.78 -11.32 22.97
N PRO A 112 -0.12 -10.56 23.63
CA PRO A 112 -1.43 -10.24 23.05
C PRO A 112 -1.32 -9.58 21.67
N PHE A 113 -0.30 -8.74 21.47
CA PHE A 113 -0.05 -8.12 20.17
C PHE A 113 0.39 -9.15 19.12
N GLY A 114 1.33 -10.04 19.46
CA GLY A 114 1.73 -11.15 18.61
C GLY A 114 0.58 -12.08 18.26
N TRP A 115 -0.25 -12.45 19.25
CA TRP A 115 -1.41 -13.31 19.04
C TRP A 115 -2.43 -12.69 18.09
N MET A 116 -2.80 -11.42 18.32
CA MET A 116 -3.75 -10.70 17.46
C MET A 116 -3.22 -10.51 16.03
N THR A 117 -1.91 -10.34 15.85
CA THR A 117 -1.30 -10.20 14.52
C THR A 117 -1.15 -11.55 13.80
N LEU A 118 -0.89 -12.64 14.51
CA LEU A 118 -0.66 -13.97 13.92
C LEU A 118 -1.96 -14.76 13.70
N ASN A 119 -2.84 -14.80 14.71
CA ASN A 119 -4.06 -15.61 14.74
C ASN A 119 -5.35 -14.78 14.71
N GLY A 120 -5.27 -13.47 14.89
CA GLY A 120 -6.43 -12.59 14.86
C GLY A 120 -7.08 -12.54 13.49
N ARG A 121 -8.41 -12.58 13.45
CA ARG A 121 -9.21 -12.57 12.23
C ARG A 121 -10.14 -11.38 12.22
N LYS A 122 -10.18 -10.69 11.06
CA LYS A 122 -11.10 -9.56 10.85
C LYS A 122 -12.56 -9.97 10.95
N SER A 123 -12.92 -11.15 10.43
CA SER A 123 -14.29 -11.68 10.47
C SER A 123 -14.78 -11.97 11.89
N GLU A 124 -13.88 -12.37 12.78
CA GLU A 124 -14.17 -12.70 14.18
C GLU A 124 -13.96 -11.48 15.11
N GLY A 125 -13.48 -10.36 14.55
CA GLY A 125 -13.18 -9.14 15.31
C GLY A 125 -12.02 -9.28 16.29
N THR A 126 -11.18 -10.30 16.11
CA THR A 126 -10.02 -10.61 16.97
C THR A 126 -8.71 -10.04 16.43
N ASP A 127 -8.71 -9.43 15.24
CA ASP A 127 -7.54 -8.74 14.69
C ASP A 127 -7.22 -7.43 15.45
N THR A 128 -5.94 -7.06 15.45
CA THR A 128 -5.42 -5.91 16.19
C THR A 128 -6.21 -4.62 15.94
N HIS A 129 -6.63 -4.34 14.71
CA HIS A 129 -7.36 -3.11 14.41
C HIS A 129 -8.79 -3.13 14.96
N THR A 130 -9.46 -4.27 14.91
CA THR A 130 -10.82 -4.40 15.44
C THR A 130 -10.84 -4.36 16.96
N VAL A 131 -9.87 -5.01 17.61
CA VAL A 131 -9.72 -4.95 19.08
C VAL A 131 -9.45 -3.52 19.55
N THR A 132 -8.54 -2.79 18.89
CA THR A 132 -8.30 -1.37 19.20
C THR A 132 -9.54 -0.52 18.94
N ALA A 133 -10.24 -0.72 17.84
CA ALA A 133 -11.47 0.01 17.51
C ALA A 133 -12.52 -0.13 18.60
N LYS A 134 -12.76 -1.36 19.08
CA LYS A 134 -13.71 -1.65 20.16
C LYS A 134 -13.29 -1.02 21.49
N ALA A 135 -12.01 -1.09 21.82
CA ALA A 135 -11.50 -0.55 23.08
C ALA A 135 -11.56 0.99 23.14
N VAL A 136 -11.36 1.66 22.00
CA VAL A 136 -11.32 3.13 21.91
C VAL A 136 -12.70 3.72 21.56
N GLY A 137 -13.61 2.93 20.98
CA GLY A 137 -14.93 3.40 20.53
C GLY A 137 -14.88 4.13 19.19
N VAL A 138 -13.98 3.73 18.28
CA VAL A 138 -13.83 4.34 16.94
C VAL A 138 -14.02 3.32 15.83
N SER A 139 -14.12 3.80 14.59
CA SER A 139 -14.14 2.91 13.42
C SER A 139 -12.83 2.13 13.27
N ARG A 140 -12.91 0.95 12.64
CA ARG A 140 -11.70 0.13 12.34
C ARG A 140 -10.69 0.88 11.47
N SER A 141 -11.13 1.74 10.56
CA SER A 141 -10.23 2.58 9.75
C SER A 141 -9.46 3.58 10.60
N ASN A 142 -10.12 4.24 11.55
CA ASN A 142 -9.46 5.16 12.48
C ASN A 142 -8.51 4.40 13.43
N ALA A 143 -8.92 3.23 13.93
CA ALA A 143 -8.06 2.37 14.73
C ALA A 143 -6.84 1.87 13.95
N LYS A 144 -6.97 1.61 12.64
CA LYS A 144 -5.82 1.30 11.77
C LYS A 144 -4.83 2.45 11.76
N VAL A 145 -5.29 3.69 11.53
CA VAL A 145 -4.41 4.88 11.57
C VAL A 145 -3.74 5.03 12.93
N LEU A 146 -4.49 4.84 14.02
CA LEU A 146 -3.97 4.94 15.38
C LEU A 146 -2.88 3.89 15.66
N ASN A 147 -3.12 2.63 15.29
CA ASN A 147 -2.16 1.53 15.48
C ASN A 147 -0.85 1.81 14.73
N TYR A 148 -0.93 2.21 13.46
CA TYR A 148 0.27 2.55 12.68
C TYR A 148 0.99 3.77 13.24
N ALA A 149 0.27 4.82 13.62
CA ALA A 149 0.89 5.99 14.23
C ALA A 149 1.65 5.64 15.52
N ARG A 150 1.07 4.80 16.38
CA ARG A 150 1.70 4.38 17.63
C ARG A 150 2.99 3.59 17.40
N ILE A 151 3.00 2.64 16.46
CA ILE A 151 4.23 1.86 16.15
C ILE A 151 5.32 2.74 15.54
N TYR A 152 4.96 3.84 14.87
CA TYR A 152 5.91 4.82 14.35
C TYR A 152 6.33 5.87 15.39
N GLY A 153 5.97 5.70 16.66
CA GLY A 153 6.38 6.58 17.75
C GLY A 153 5.53 7.84 17.91
N ALA A 154 4.33 7.90 17.31
CA ALA A 154 3.40 8.99 17.58
C ALA A 154 2.91 8.93 19.03
N GLY A 155 3.03 10.07 19.73
CA GLY A 155 2.62 10.20 21.12
C GLY A 155 1.16 10.65 21.31
N GLN A 156 0.81 10.90 22.57
CA GLN A 156 -0.53 11.28 23.01
C GLN A 156 -1.17 12.43 22.21
N LYS A 157 -0.42 13.51 21.94
CA LYS A 157 -0.93 14.67 21.19
C LYS A 157 -1.48 14.31 19.81
N PHE A 158 -0.86 13.36 19.12
CA PHE A 158 -1.35 12.89 17.83
C PHE A 158 -2.65 12.10 18.00
N ALA A 159 -2.69 11.19 18.97
CA ALA A 159 -3.87 10.38 19.27
C ALA A 159 -5.07 11.27 19.63
N GLU A 160 -4.90 12.26 20.51
CA GLU A 160 -5.95 13.21 20.88
C GLU A 160 -6.51 13.95 19.67
N ARG A 161 -5.64 14.42 18.76
CA ARG A 161 -6.08 15.11 17.55
C ARG A 161 -6.86 14.19 16.63
N LEU A 162 -6.40 12.95 16.44
CA LEU A 162 -7.08 11.96 15.61
C LEU A 162 -8.46 11.60 16.16
N LEU A 163 -8.61 11.51 17.49
CA LEU A 163 -9.87 11.15 18.14
C LEU A 163 -10.90 12.28 18.20
N LYS A 164 -10.48 13.53 17.99
CA LYS A 164 -11.36 14.72 17.96
C LYS A 164 -11.94 15.01 16.56
N GLN A 165 -11.49 14.29 15.52
CA GLN A 165 -11.98 14.42 14.15
C GLN A 165 -13.22 13.57 13.92
#